data_AF-A0A2G9G1S2-F1
#
_entry.id   AF-A0A2G9G1S2-F1
#
_cell.length_a   1.000
_cell.length_b   1.000
_cell.length_c   1.000
_cell.angle_alpha   90.00
_cell.angle_beta   90.00
_cell.angle_gamma   90.00
#
_symmetry.space_group_name_H-M   'P 1'
#
loop_
_entity.id
_entity.type
_entity.pdbx_description
1 polymer ?
#
loop_
_entity_poly.entity_id
_entity_poly.type
_entity_poly.pdbx_seq_one_letter_code
_entity_poly.pdbx_strand_id
1 'polypeptide(L)'
;MDNSTQESHPRSENVVSFDSAYPIYAMAISAANRRQIAIGSFIEELNNSVDILSFSEDSSSLKQIPSLSFEHPYPPTKLLFHPSATAPSNLLASSGDFLRLWGVKDASIEPVSTLNNSKTSEYSGLRVLTRRVRYGILKNVLWKHS
;
A
#
# COMPACT_ATOMS: atom_id res chain seq x y z
N MET A 1 32.33 -17.66 35.11
CA MET A 1 32.30 -17.66 33.64
C MET A 1 30.84 -17.85 33.23
N ASP A 2 30.12 -16.74 33.39
CA ASP A 2 29.01 -16.24 32.59
C ASP A 2 28.43 -17.19 31.53
N ASN A 3 27.26 -17.74 31.88
CA ASN A 3 26.33 -18.42 30.99
C ASN A 3 25.53 -17.36 30.21
N SER A 4 25.94 -17.03 28.99
CA SER A 4 25.12 -16.20 28.09
C SER A 4 23.99 -17.03 27.51
N THR A 5 22.85 -17.01 28.21
CA THR A 5 21.55 -17.42 27.68
C THR A 5 21.25 -16.56 26.45
N GLN A 6 21.49 -17.09 25.24
CA GLN A 6 20.92 -16.50 24.03
C GLN A 6 19.42 -16.71 24.11
N GLU A 7 18.68 -15.67 24.51
CA GLU A 7 17.25 -15.59 24.31
C GLU A 7 16.99 -15.70 22.81
N SER A 8 16.63 -16.90 22.36
CA SER A 8 16.04 -17.12 21.06
C SER A 8 14.67 -16.45 21.08
N HIS A 9 14.61 -15.17 20.72
CA HIS A 9 13.37 -14.54 20.34
C HIS A 9 12.71 -15.45 19.29
N PRO A 10 11.46 -15.91 19.50
CA PRO A 10 10.78 -16.71 18.50
C PRO A 10 10.73 -15.85 17.23
N ARG A 11 11.36 -16.33 16.15
CA ARG A 11 11.24 -15.72 14.82
C ARG A 11 9.75 -15.55 14.57
N SER A 12 9.28 -14.32 14.60
CA SER A 12 7.90 -14.01 14.26
C SER A 12 7.68 -14.43 12.81
N GLU A 13 6.97 -15.55 12.61
CA GLU A 13 6.55 -16.15 11.33
C GLU A 13 5.52 -15.26 10.59
N ASN A 14 5.80 -13.96 10.45
CA ASN A 14 4.96 -12.98 9.76
C ASN A 14 5.80 -12.00 8.92
N VAL A 15 7.02 -12.39 8.55
CA VAL A 15 7.91 -11.59 7.71
C VAL A 15 7.85 -12.11 6.28
N VAL A 16 7.60 -11.21 5.35
CA VAL A 16 7.48 -11.51 3.93
C VAL A 16 8.52 -10.67 3.20
N SER A 17 9.32 -11.32 2.36
CA SER A 17 10.35 -10.66 1.57
C SER A 17 9.90 -10.54 0.11
N PHE A 18 10.21 -9.41 -0.49
CA PHE A 18 10.04 -9.15 -1.92
C PHE A 18 11.32 -8.52 -2.43
N ASP A 19 11.87 -9.08 -3.51
CA ASP A 19 13.03 -8.55 -4.19
C ASP A 19 12.55 -7.83 -5.45
N SER A 20 12.89 -6.54 -5.58
CA SER A 20 12.51 -5.71 -6.71
C SER A 20 13.73 -5.42 -7.55
N ALA A 21 13.56 -5.39 -8.88
CA ALA A 21 14.65 -5.09 -9.81
C ALA A 21 15.25 -3.68 -9.62
N TYR A 22 14.45 -2.74 -9.06
CA TYR A 22 14.85 -1.36 -8.81
C TYR A 22 14.59 -0.99 -7.35
N PRO A 23 15.32 0.00 -6.79
CA PRO A 23 15.02 0.52 -5.46
C PRO A 23 13.57 1.03 -5.36
N ILE A 24 12.91 0.76 -4.24
CA ILE A 24 11.52 1.20 -4.01
C ILE A 24 11.54 2.59 -3.36
N TYR A 25 10.93 3.58 -4.02
CA TYR A 25 10.84 4.95 -3.50
C TYR A 25 9.59 5.19 -2.67
N ALA A 26 8.46 4.60 -3.07
CA ALA A 26 7.18 4.75 -2.40
C ALA A 26 6.45 3.42 -2.28
N MET A 27 5.63 3.31 -1.24
CA MET A 27 4.82 2.12 -0.96
C MET A 27 3.45 2.54 -0.43
N ALA A 28 2.41 1.80 -0.80
CA ALA A 28 1.06 1.95 -0.26
C ALA A 28 0.39 0.59 -0.08
N ILE A 29 -0.41 0.43 0.97
CA ILE A 29 -1.20 -0.78 1.21
C ILE A 29 -2.68 -0.44 1.00
N SER A 30 -3.40 -1.28 0.28
CA SER A 30 -4.82 -1.07 0.04
C SER A 30 -5.64 -1.31 1.32
N ALA A 31 -6.51 -0.34 1.65
CA ALA A 31 -7.40 -0.44 2.81
C ALA A 31 -8.54 -1.44 2.59
N ALA A 32 -8.96 -1.60 1.33
CA ALA A 32 -10.03 -2.51 0.95
C ALA A 32 -9.54 -3.95 0.78
N ASN A 33 -8.36 -4.10 0.17
CA ASN A 33 -7.68 -5.39 0.04
C ASN A 33 -6.29 -5.30 0.65
N ARG A 34 -6.17 -5.67 1.93
CA ARG A 34 -4.87 -5.63 2.65
C ARG A 34 -3.80 -6.55 2.06
N ARG A 35 -4.15 -7.39 1.09
CA ARG A 35 -3.19 -8.22 0.34
C ARG A 35 -2.55 -7.46 -0.81
N GLN A 36 -3.09 -6.31 -1.22
CA GLN A 36 -2.55 -5.51 -2.31
C GLN A 36 -1.64 -4.40 -1.78
N ILE A 37 -0.44 -4.34 -2.34
CA ILE A 37 0.58 -3.35 -2.01
C ILE A 37 1.05 -2.71 -3.31
N ALA A 38 0.93 -1.40 -3.44
CA ALA A 38 1.52 -0.65 -4.53
C ALA A 38 2.96 -0.29 -4.15
N ILE A 39 3.88 -0.48 -5.07
CA ILE A 39 5.28 -0.05 -4.94
C ILE A 39 5.63 0.83 -6.12
N GLY A 40 6.41 1.87 -5.89
CA GLY A 40 6.96 2.73 -6.92
C GLY A 40 8.46 2.51 -7.02
N SER A 41 8.96 2.21 -8.21
CA SER A 41 10.38 2.12 -8.47
C SER A 41 11.04 3.50 -8.46
N PHE A 42 12.33 3.52 -8.19
CA PHE A 42 13.23 4.65 -8.35
C PHE A 42 14.20 4.34 -9.46
N ILE A 43 14.02 5.02 -10.59
CA ILE A 43 14.92 4.98 -11.73
C ILE A 43 15.28 6.43 -12.03
N GLU A 44 16.58 6.72 -12.21
CA GLU A 44 17.06 8.09 -12.44
C GLU A 44 16.59 8.63 -13.80
N GLU A 45 16.26 7.73 -14.74
CA GLU A 45 15.63 8.06 -16.01
C GLU A 45 14.10 8.29 -15.92
N LEU A 46 13.51 8.81 -17.00
CA LEU A 46 12.07 9.12 -17.10
C LEU A 46 11.18 7.88 -17.36
N ASN A 47 11.53 6.73 -16.79
CA ASN A 47 10.91 5.42 -17.07
C ASN A 47 10.52 4.69 -15.77
N ASN A 48 10.17 5.44 -14.71
CA ASN A 48 9.77 4.85 -13.45
C ASN A 48 8.46 4.06 -13.63
N SER A 49 8.25 3.07 -12.77
CA SER A 49 7.07 2.20 -12.79
C SER A 49 6.40 2.19 -11.42
N VAL A 50 5.09 2.01 -11.43
CA VAL A 50 4.34 1.65 -10.24
C VAL A 50 3.72 0.29 -10.47
N ASP A 51 3.99 -0.62 -9.55
CA ASP A 51 3.63 -2.02 -9.64
C ASP A 51 2.76 -2.41 -8.44
N ILE A 52 1.71 -3.21 -8.68
CA ILE A 52 0.88 -3.77 -7.62
C ILE A 52 1.34 -5.19 -7.31
N LEU A 53 1.73 -5.40 -6.07
CA LEU A 53 2.04 -6.69 -5.48
C LEU A 53 0.79 -7.26 -4.80
N SER A 54 0.63 -8.57 -4.89
CA SER A 54 -0.36 -9.33 -4.16
C SER A 54 0.32 -10.27 -3.17
N PHE A 55 -0.14 -10.21 -1.93
CA PHE A 55 0.27 -11.08 -0.85
C PHE A 55 -0.47 -12.42 -0.94
N SER A 56 0.30 -13.50 -1.09
CA SER A 56 -0.21 -14.87 -1.08
C SER A 56 0.10 -15.50 0.28
N GLU A 57 -0.95 -15.83 1.04
CA GLU A 57 -0.84 -16.43 2.38
C GLU A 57 -0.16 -17.82 2.30
N ASP A 58 -0.46 -18.59 1.26
CA ASP A 58 0.05 -19.96 1.07
C ASP A 58 1.58 -20.03 0.92
N SER A 59 2.17 -19.02 0.29
CA SER A 59 3.60 -19.00 -0.03
C SER A 59 4.40 -18.06 0.88
N SER A 60 3.73 -17.34 1.78
CA SER A 60 4.32 -16.24 2.56
C SER A 60 5.21 -15.33 1.70
N SER A 61 4.76 -15.03 0.48
CA SER A 61 5.52 -14.30 -0.53
C SER A 61 4.66 -13.22 -1.17
N LEU A 62 5.30 -12.12 -1.54
CA LEU A 62 4.67 -11.09 -2.38
C LEU A 62 4.95 -11.42 -3.84
N LYS A 63 3.90 -11.38 -4.66
CA LYS A 63 4.00 -11.59 -6.11
C LYS A 63 3.55 -10.33 -6.82
N GLN A 64 4.37 -9.83 -7.73
CA GLN A 64 3.98 -8.76 -8.64
C GLN A 64 2.89 -9.27 -9.57
N ILE A 65 1.85 -8.46 -9.80
CA ILE A 65 0.82 -8.72 -10.79
C ILE A 65 1.17 -7.92 -12.04
N PRO A 66 1.68 -8.54 -13.13
CA PRO A 66 2.14 -7.80 -14.32
C PRO A 66 1.04 -6.96 -14.98
N SER A 67 -0.21 -7.42 -14.91
CA SER A 67 -1.37 -6.69 -15.45
C SER A 67 -1.74 -5.43 -14.66
N LEU A 68 -1.22 -5.29 -13.44
CA LEU A 68 -1.43 -4.15 -12.56
C LEU A 68 -0.12 -3.38 -12.39
N SER A 69 0.43 -2.93 -13.50
CA SER A 69 1.59 -2.06 -13.58
C SER A 69 1.29 -0.85 -14.47
N PHE A 70 1.88 0.30 -14.16
CA PHE A 70 1.80 1.49 -15.01
C PHE A 70 3.09 2.30 -14.97
N GLU A 71 3.38 2.98 -16.07
CA GLU A 71 4.55 3.85 -16.19
C GLU A 71 4.30 5.22 -15.55
N HIS A 72 5.34 5.75 -14.93
CA HIS A 72 5.37 7.05 -14.30
C HIS A 72 6.59 7.84 -14.79
N PRO A 73 6.44 9.07 -15.31
CA PRO A 73 7.55 9.81 -15.93
C PRO A 73 8.65 10.20 -14.94
N TYR A 74 8.35 10.27 -13.64
CA TYR A 74 9.31 10.60 -12.58
C TYR A 74 9.15 9.62 -11.41
N PRO A 75 10.11 9.50 -10.49
CA PRO A 75 9.93 8.67 -9.31
C PRO A 75 8.72 9.13 -8.47
N PRO A 76 7.78 8.23 -8.14
CA PRO A 76 6.61 8.58 -7.36
C PRO A 76 7.02 8.87 -5.91
N THR A 77 7.00 10.13 -5.50
CA THR A 77 7.27 10.59 -4.12
C THR A 77 6.30 10.05 -3.09
N LYS A 78 5.07 9.72 -3.51
CA LYS A 78 4.06 9.16 -2.63
C LYS A 78 3.04 8.32 -3.40
N LEU A 79 2.65 7.21 -2.79
CA LEU A 79 1.54 6.37 -3.23
C LEU A 79 0.51 6.29 -2.11
N LEU A 80 -0.78 6.36 -2.43
CA LEU A 80 -1.86 6.23 -1.45
C LEU A 80 -3.05 5.53 -2.08
N PHE A 81 -3.51 4.45 -1.46
CA PHE A 81 -4.82 3.91 -1.80
C PHE A 81 -5.94 4.71 -1.15
N HIS A 82 -7.12 4.62 -1.74
CA HIS A 82 -8.33 5.13 -1.14
C HIS A 82 -8.53 4.52 0.27
N PRO A 83 -8.80 5.34 1.30
CA PRO A 83 -8.85 4.86 2.68
C PRO A 83 -10.13 4.08 3.01
N SER A 84 -11.17 4.17 2.17
CA SER A 84 -12.43 3.45 2.39
C SER A 84 -12.33 2.03 1.85
N ALA A 85 -12.75 1.06 2.66
CA ALA A 85 -13.01 -0.30 2.20
C ALA A 85 -14.27 -0.40 1.31
N THR A 86 -15.11 0.63 1.31
CA THR A 86 -16.32 0.74 0.49
C THR A 86 -16.02 1.53 -0.80
N ALA A 87 -16.70 1.15 -1.89
CA ALA A 87 -16.55 1.74 -3.22
C ALA A 87 -16.56 3.29 -3.23
N PRO A 88 -15.70 3.95 -4.06
CA PRO A 88 -14.68 3.35 -4.93
C PRO A 88 -13.42 3.00 -4.12
N SER A 89 -13.26 1.72 -3.79
CA SER A 89 -12.22 1.20 -2.91
C SER A 89 -10.88 1.03 -3.61
N ASN A 90 -10.87 1.12 -4.94
CA ASN A 90 -9.72 0.75 -5.76
C ASN A 90 -9.12 1.96 -6.47
N LEU A 91 -9.14 3.14 -5.83
CA LEU A 91 -8.39 4.30 -6.33
C LEU A 91 -7.01 4.32 -5.71
N LEU A 92 -6.00 4.54 -6.55
CA LEU A 92 -4.61 4.75 -6.17
C LEU A 92 -4.21 6.17 -6.60
N ALA A 93 -3.69 6.95 -5.68
CA ALA A 93 -3.09 8.24 -5.95
C ALA A 93 -1.57 8.08 -6.04
N SER A 94 -0.96 8.59 -7.11
CA SER A 94 0.48 8.75 -7.24
C SER A 94 0.87 10.22 -7.28
N SER A 95 1.93 10.58 -6.56
CA SER A 95 2.48 11.93 -6.49
C SER A 95 3.87 11.96 -7.09
N GLY A 96 4.13 12.83 -8.06
CA GLY A 96 5.47 13.11 -8.60
C GLY A 96 5.56 14.56 -9.03
N ASP A 97 5.51 14.80 -10.33
CA ASP A 97 5.31 16.11 -10.97
C ASP A 97 3.88 16.64 -10.78
N PHE A 98 2.88 15.77 -11.01
CA PHE A 98 1.47 16.02 -10.74
C PHE A 98 0.90 14.93 -9.82
N LEU A 99 -0.26 15.21 -9.22
CA LEU A 99 -1.02 14.19 -8.51
C LEU A 99 -1.92 13.48 -9.52
N ARG A 100 -1.68 12.19 -9.75
CA ARG A 100 -2.47 11.36 -10.66
C ARG A 100 -3.30 10.37 -9.87
N LEU A 101 -4.55 10.19 -10.27
CA LEU A 101 -5.45 9.17 -9.77
C LEU A 101 -5.56 8.04 -10.78
N TRP A 102 -5.47 6.81 -10.28
CA TRP A 102 -5.50 5.58 -11.03
C TRP A 102 -6.59 4.69 -10.47
N GLY A 103 -7.44 4.15 -11.34
CA GLY A 103 -8.45 3.16 -11.01
C GLY A 103 -7.84 1.78 -11.17
N VAL A 104 -7.60 1.10 -10.06
CA VAL A 104 -7.10 -0.27 -10.02
C VAL A 104 -8.30 -1.22 -10.18
N LYS A 105 -8.37 -1.94 -11.29
CA LYS A 105 -9.34 -3.02 -11.50
C LYS A 105 -8.66 -4.36 -11.24
N ASP A 106 -9.39 -5.47 -11.38
CA ASP A 106 -8.81 -6.79 -11.14
C ASP A 106 -7.74 -7.17 -12.18
N ALA A 107 -7.82 -6.63 -13.40
CA ALA A 107 -6.96 -6.99 -14.52
C ALA A 107 -6.31 -5.81 -15.26
N SER A 108 -6.59 -4.57 -14.86
CA SER A 108 -6.01 -3.39 -15.50
C SER A 108 -5.96 -2.20 -14.55
N ILE A 109 -5.08 -1.25 -14.86
CA ILE A 109 -5.03 0.06 -14.19
C ILE A 109 -5.38 1.12 -15.23
N GLU A 110 -6.35 1.96 -14.91
CA GLU A 110 -6.80 3.03 -15.80
C GLU A 110 -6.51 4.40 -15.18
N PRO A 111 -5.98 5.37 -15.95
CA PRO A 111 -5.86 6.74 -15.48
C PRO A 111 -7.24 7.35 -15.30
N VAL A 112 -7.52 7.89 -14.11
CA VAL A 112 -8.81 8.50 -13.77
C VAL A 112 -8.75 10.01 -13.93
N SER A 113 -7.75 10.65 -13.32
CA SER A 113 -7.60 12.10 -13.38
C SER A 113 -6.18 12.52 -13.07
N THR A 114 -5.71 13.59 -13.70
CA THR A 114 -4.48 14.28 -13.31
C THR A 114 -4.87 15.60 -12.68
N LEU A 115 -4.61 15.74 -11.38
CA LEU A 115 -4.88 16.97 -10.64
C LEU A 115 -3.73 17.94 -10.91
N ASN A 116 -3.93 18.79 -11.92
CA ASN A 116 -3.10 19.96 -12.16
C ASN A 116 -3.85 21.22 -11.72
N ASN A 117 -3.12 22.21 -11.21
CA ASN A 117 -3.72 23.47 -10.79
C ASN A 117 -3.94 24.36 -12.02
N SER A 118 -4.93 24.03 -12.85
CA SER A 118 -5.38 24.90 -13.95
C SER A 118 -6.91 24.93 -14.04
N LYS A 119 -7.52 25.87 -13.31
CA LYS A 119 -8.84 26.47 -13.57
C LYS A 119 -10.09 25.56 -13.73
N THR A 120 -10.20 24.42 -13.04
CA THR A 120 -11.51 23.81 -12.72
C THR A 120 -11.46 23.23 -11.31
N SER A 121 -11.57 24.12 -10.31
CA SER A 121 -11.47 23.85 -8.89
C SER A 121 -12.77 23.27 -8.31
N GLU A 122 -13.09 22.02 -8.61
CA GLU A 122 -14.05 21.26 -7.79
C GLU A 122 -13.40 19.93 -7.41
N TYR A 123 -13.07 19.76 -6.13
CA TYR A 123 -12.36 18.62 -5.50
C TYR A 123 -10.82 18.68 -5.43
N SER A 124 -10.29 19.81 -4.98
CA SER A 124 -8.94 19.89 -4.39
C SER A 124 -9.02 19.66 -2.89
N GLY A 125 -9.06 18.40 -2.46
CA GLY A 125 -9.08 18.07 -1.04
C GLY A 125 -8.83 16.59 -0.80
N LEU A 126 -7.55 16.22 -0.66
CA LEU A 126 -7.17 14.95 -0.05
C LEU A 126 -7.59 15.03 1.43
N ARG A 127 -8.83 14.65 1.73
CA ARG A 127 -9.35 14.64 3.10
C ARG A 127 -8.66 13.49 3.82
N VAL A 128 -7.52 13.79 4.45
CA VAL A 128 -6.85 12.89 5.38
C VAL A 128 -7.79 12.68 6.57
N LEU A 129 -8.70 11.72 6.44
CA LEU A 129 -9.46 11.19 7.56
C LEU A 129 -8.50 10.30 8.34
N THR A 130 -7.68 10.90 9.20
CA THR A 130 -6.98 10.20 10.28
C THR A 130 -8.02 9.69 11.29
N ARG A 131 -8.79 8.67 10.91
CA ARG A 131 -9.54 7.88 11.88
C ARG A 131 -8.54 6.95 12.55
N ARG A 132 -8.10 7.40 13.72
CA ARG A 132 -7.38 6.64 14.74
C ARG A 132 -8.03 5.26 14.92
N VAL A 133 -7.38 4.21 14.40
CA VAL A 133 -7.81 2.82 14.62
C VAL A 133 -7.51 2.49 16.09
N ARG A 134 -8.53 2.50 16.95
CA ARG A 134 -8.43 1.86 18.27
C ARG A 134 -8.59 0.36 18.06
N TYR A 135 -7.51 -0.39 18.27
CA TYR A 135 -7.61 -1.84 18.46
C TYR A 135 -8.28 -2.10 19.82
N GLY A 136 -9.56 -2.44 19.79
CA GLY A 136 -10.29 -2.94 20.95
C GLY A 136 -10.11 -4.45 21.05
N ILE A 137 -9.28 -4.91 21.98
CA ILE A 137 -9.24 -6.32 22.38
C ILE A 137 -10.45 -6.55 23.30
N LEU A 138 -11.53 -7.09 22.72
CA LEU A 138 -12.63 -7.69 23.48
C LEU A 138 -12.12 -8.96 24.17
N LYS A 139 -11.90 -8.89 25.48
CA LYS A 139 -11.91 -10.07 26.36
C LYS A 139 -13.17 -9.99 27.22
N ASN A 140 -14.25 -10.57 26.71
CA ASN A 140 -15.35 -11.07 27.52
C ASN A 140 -14.88 -12.37 28.17
N VAL A 141 -14.63 -12.37 29.47
CA VAL A 141 -14.70 -13.60 30.28
C VAL A 141 -15.47 -13.28 31.56
N LEU A 142 -16.72 -13.73 31.53
CA LEU A 142 -17.55 -14.16 32.65
C LEU A 142 -16.75 -14.47 33.93
N TRP A 143 -17.14 -13.89 35.06
CA TRP A 143 -17.19 -14.63 36.32
C TRP A 143 -18.50 -14.33 37.06
N LYS A 144 -19.33 -15.38 37.10
CA LYS A 144 -20.56 -15.55 37.87
C LYS A 144 -20.16 -16.08 39.25
N HIS A 145 -20.83 -15.59 40.30
CA HIS A 145 -21.03 -16.18 41.64
C HIS A 145 -19.83 -16.79 42.39
N SER A 146 -19.52 -16.24 43.57
CA SER A 146 -20.05 -16.76 44.85
C SER A 146 -19.91 -15.72 45.96
#